data_AF-A0A5B0MHQ2-F1
#
_entry.id   AF-A0A5B0MHQ2-F1
#
_cell.length_a   1.000
_cell.length_b   1.000
_cell.length_c   1.000
_cell.angle_alpha   90.00
_cell.angle_beta   90.00
_cell.angle_gamma   90.00
#
_symmetry.space_group_name_H-M   'P 1'
#
loop_
_entity.id
_entity.type
_entity.pdbx_description
1 polymer ?
#
loop_
_entity_poly.entity_id
_entity_poly.type
_entity_poly.pdbx_seq_one_letter_code
_entity_poly.pdbx_strand_id
1 'polypeptide(L)'
;MLPDQAVKVDLQERYARLLTAIFRVVASFFSKPDRQDKLIKDQLDAWNKYSLQLDDTPVQFACDVQEEMKMLAEQSNWDNSATRIRVLQAAAKKMNQSVPSTNQEGVAQLKVLLAIDEARNLVEQTDDEEVSYFRLFRWVLAELPISGGFFSVFTDTTSRLANFSPALDDDPSARPDGHGAELFEPIYQIPSLDLFVPALPKTWRELLSPGRLLTYGGPFYGLYYEHATKKGGANQLENTLCIAGLKLLCRSKFPTSKMLTQSQIFALLGSVIHTRLYNKSSIHTDLVSSHAAHCMFIDPTREFIISDYPSQFPYASAASAFLARSHCNWDRCINVLALAVQNGLLANGDAGEMATRLILIYAMQQTIILDSGNEFTIKQGHSVRLRDFLNTLTGKNPKEIRLGTKSPEGRKRLLDEGRIFFNHFTRIGYTPSAKELMEFLHEGLAVQCKPGQHGLDDLFTIYLTPESDPDHELDHKNITFCGVQNQKSRG
;
A
#
# COMPACT_ATOMS: atom_id res chain seq x y z
N MET A 1 25.50 4.06 4.99
CA MET A 1 26.64 4.14 5.93
C MET A 1 26.62 5.51 6.59
N LEU A 2 26.02 5.61 7.77
CA LEU A 2 26.14 6.80 8.63
C LEU A 2 27.54 6.79 9.29
N PRO A 3 28.19 7.94 9.53
CA PRO A 3 29.49 7.99 10.22
C PRO A 3 29.42 7.47 11.67
N ASP A 4 30.50 6.83 12.12
CA ASP A 4 30.80 6.65 13.54
C ASP A 4 31.00 8.01 14.21
N GLN A 5 30.45 8.17 15.42
CA GLN A 5 30.35 9.42 16.21
C GLN A 5 31.69 10.07 16.63
N ALA A 6 32.84 9.67 16.08
CA ALA A 6 34.15 10.08 16.57
C ALA A 6 34.98 11.00 15.64
N VAL A 7 34.47 11.40 14.48
CA VAL A 7 35.17 12.36 13.59
C VAL A 7 34.19 13.44 13.13
N LYS A 8 34.51 14.71 13.42
CA LYS A 8 33.81 15.88 12.85
C LYS A 8 34.00 15.88 11.33
N VAL A 9 33.06 15.28 10.62
CA VAL A 9 33.02 15.30 9.15
C VAL A 9 32.09 16.42 8.73
N ASP A 10 32.57 17.38 7.95
CA ASP A 10 31.71 18.33 7.23
C ASP A 10 30.76 17.50 6.34
N LEU A 11 29.48 17.43 6.73
CA LEU A 11 28.54 16.56 6.06
C LEU A 11 28.15 17.09 4.67
N GLN A 12 28.17 18.42 4.48
CA GLN A 12 27.96 19.01 3.15
C GLN A 12 29.09 18.59 2.21
N GLU A 13 30.33 18.63 2.70
CA GLU A 13 31.48 18.13 1.98
C GLU A 13 31.29 16.67 1.58
N ARG A 14 30.87 15.83 2.53
CA ARG A 14 30.67 14.41 2.30
C ARG A 14 29.57 14.15 1.27
N TYR A 15 28.46 14.89 1.31
CA TYR A 15 27.39 14.77 0.32
C TYR A 15 27.85 15.24 -1.07
N ALA A 16 28.60 16.35 -1.16
CA ALA A 16 29.15 16.81 -2.42
C ALA A 16 30.13 15.77 -3.02
N ARG A 17 30.97 15.14 -2.19
CA ARG A 17 31.85 14.04 -2.60
C ARG A 17 31.06 12.84 -3.08
N LEU A 18 30.03 12.42 -2.34
CA LEU A 18 29.17 11.29 -2.69
C LEU A 18 28.50 11.49 -4.05
N LEU A 19 27.82 12.64 -4.26
CA LEU A 19 27.17 12.93 -5.54
C LEU A 19 28.17 13.01 -6.69
N THR A 20 29.32 13.67 -6.48
CA THR A 20 30.38 13.75 -7.48
C THR A 20 30.89 12.37 -7.88
N ALA A 21 31.14 11.50 -6.89
CA ALA A 21 31.58 10.13 -7.12
C ALA A 21 30.52 9.34 -7.91
N ILE A 22 29.24 9.41 -7.52
CA ILE A 22 28.13 8.79 -8.24
C ILE A 22 28.14 9.24 -9.71
N PHE A 23 28.19 10.54 -9.98
CA PHE A 23 28.19 11.07 -11.35
C PHE A 23 29.41 10.63 -12.16
N ARG A 24 30.59 10.59 -11.55
CA ARG A 24 31.81 10.12 -12.23
C ARG A 24 31.75 8.63 -12.56
N VAL A 25 31.27 7.80 -11.63
CA VAL A 25 31.11 6.36 -11.86
C VAL A 25 30.10 6.09 -12.97
N VAL A 26 28.93 6.74 -12.92
CA VAL A 26 27.93 6.65 -13.99
C VAL A 26 28.54 7.09 -15.33
N ALA A 27 29.22 8.24 -15.35
CA ALA A 27 29.81 8.75 -16.59
C ALA A 27 30.89 7.83 -17.15
N SER A 28 31.77 7.32 -16.29
CA SER A 28 32.80 6.35 -16.65
C SER A 28 32.19 5.06 -17.18
N PHE A 29 31.08 4.61 -16.60
CA PHE A 29 30.36 3.43 -17.05
C PHE A 29 29.84 3.58 -18.48
N PHE A 30 29.12 4.66 -18.79
CA PHE A 30 28.49 4.83 -20.10
C PHE A 30 29.44 5.37 -21.18
N SER A 31 30.59 5.94 -20.80
CA SER A 31 31.59 6.45 -21.75
C SER A 31 32.55 5.38 -22.30
N LYS A 32 32.44 4.10 -21.89
CA LYS A 32 33.36 3.06 -22.40
C LYS A 32 33.07 2.76 -23.88
N PRO A 33 34.10 2.72 -24.76
CA PRO A 33 33.90 2.54 -26.21
C PRO A 33 33.10 1.27 -26.56
N ASP A 34 33.39 0.16 -25.88
CA ASP A 34 32.71 -1.14 -26.05
C ASP A 34 31.21 -1.12 -25.69
N ARG A 35 30.74 -0.07 -25.01
CA ARG A 35 29.34 0.13 -24.64
C ARG A 35 28.66 1.15 -25.53
N GLN A 36 29.35 2.22 -25.93
CA GLN A 36 28.79 3.24 -26.82
C GLN A 36 28.40 2.67 -28.19
N ASP A 37 29.10 1.64 -28.65
CA ASP A 37 28.81 0.95 -29.92
C ASP A 37 27.59 0.00 -29.84
N LYS A 38 27.03 -0.23 -28.64
CA LYS A 38 25.88 -1.12 -28.42
C LYS A 38 24.55 -0.38 -28.45
N LEU A 39 23.46 -1.12 -28.71
CA LEU A 39 22.11 -0.59 -28.60
C LEU A 39 21.83 -0.10 -27.16
N ILE A 40 21.03 0.97 -27.02
CA ILE A 40 20.67 1.56 -25.71
C ILE A 40 20.16 0.49 -24.75
N LYS A 41 19.34 -0.45 -25.24
CA LYS A 41 18.80 -1.56 -24.43
C LYS A 41 19.93 -2.39 -23.80
N ASP A 42 20.93 -2.78 -24.58
CA ASP A 42 22.05 -3.59 -24.10
C ASP A 42 22.93 -2.82 -23.10
N GLN A 43 23.07 -1.51 -23.29
CA GLN A 43 23.77 -0.64 -22.34
C GLN A 43 23.04 -0.58 -20.99
N LEU A 44 21.71 -0.44 -21.01
CA LEU A 44 20.88 -0.42 -19.80
C LEU A 44 20.83 -1.79 -19.12
N ASP A 45 20.78 -2.89 -19.88
CA ASP A 45 20.84 -4.25 -19.32
C ASP A 45 22.20 -4.51 -18.64
N ALA A 46 23.29 -4.01 -19.22
CA ALA A 46 24.61 -4.06 -18.59
C ALA A 46 24.70 -3.19 -17.33
N TRP A 47 24.07 -2.00 -17.35
CA TRP A 47 23.97 -1.13 -16.18
C TRP A 47 23.22 -1.82 -15.04
N ASN A 48 22.06 -2.41 -15.31
CA ASN A 48 21.27 -3.15 -14.31
C ASN A 48 22.10 -4.24 -13.62
N LYS A 49 22.88 -5.02 -14.38
CA LYS A 49 23.78 -6.05 -13.81
C LYS A 49 24.91 -5.48 -12.95
N TYR A 50 25.35 -4.27 -13.25
CA TYR A 50 26.45 -3.60 -12.55
C TYR A 50 25.99 -2.85 -11.29
N SER A 51 24.78 -2.27 -11.33
CA SER A 51 24.25 -1.39 -10.29
C SER A 51 23.26 -2.07 -9.35
N LEU A 52 22.66 -3.21 -9.72
CA LEU A 52 21.71 -3.92 -8.88
C LEU A 52 22.37 -5.14 -8.23
N GLN A 53 22.07 -5.32 -6.96
CA GLN A 53 22.42 -6.52 -6.21
C GLN A 53 21.48 -7.65 -6.63
N LEU A 54 21.98 -8.62 -7.39
CA LEU A 54 21.20 -9.83 -7.71
C LEU A 54 21.40 -10.94 -6.66
N ASP A 55 22.53 -10.94 -5.94
CA ASP A 55 22.92 -11.94 -4.93
C ASP A 55 23.56 -11.25 -3.68
N ASP A 56 23.91 -12.00 -2.62
CA ASP A 56 24.51 -11.47 -1.37
C ASP A 56 25.91 -10.82 -1.53
N THR A 57 26.42 -10.65 -2.75
CA THR A 57 27.70 -10.01 -3.03
C THR A 57 27.59 -8.48 -3.09
N PRO A 58 28.60 -7.73 -2.58
CA PRO A 58 28.64 -6.28 -2.69
C PRO A 58 28.52 -5.83 -4.16
N VAL A 59 27.61 -4.90 -4.42
CA VAL A 59 27.39 -4.35 -5.76
C VAL A 59 28.65 -3.61 -6.22
N GLN A 60 29.20 -3.98 -7.39
CA GLN A 60 30.41 -3.36 -7.94
C GLN A 60 30.28 -1.83 -8.03
N PHE A 61 29.10 -1.33 -8.42
CA PHE A 61 28.81 0.11 -8.40
C PHE A 61 29.09 0.78 -7.05
N ALA A 62 28.68 0.16 -5.94
CA ALA A 62 28.90 0.73 -4.61
C ALA A 62 30.40 0.75 -4.25
N CYS A 63 31.15 -0.29 -4.63
CA CYS A 63 32.60 -0.34 -4.46
C CYS A 63 33.29 0.78 -5.25
N ASP A 64 32.95 0.93 -6.53
CA ASP A 64 33.53 1.95 -7.41
C ASP A 64 33.22 3.37 -6.92
N VAL A 65 32.00 3.61 -6.39
CA VAL A 65 31.64 4.90 -5.77
C VAL A 65 32.46 5.15 -4.51
N GLN A 66 32.69 4.15 -3.66
CA GLN A 66 33.53 4.30 -2.46
C GLN A 66 34.99 4.58 -2.81
N GLU A 67 35.53 3.94 -3.85
CA GLU A 67 36.87 4.21 -4.36
C GLU A 67 37.00 5.63 -4.91
N GLU A 68 36.04 6.08 -5.72
CA GLU A 68 36.00 7.47 -6.21
C GLU A 68 35.88 8.49 -5.06
N MET A 69 35.10 8.19 -4.02
CA MET A 69 35.02 9.05 -2.84
C MET A 69 36.37 9.16 -2.11
N LYS A 70 37.15 8.08 -2.00
CA LYS A 70 38.49 8.09 -1.40
C LYS A 70 39.46 8.91 -2.24
N MET A 71 39.47 8.69 -3.55
CA MET A 71 40.31 9.47 -4.48
C MET A 71 39.99 10.97 -4.43
N LEU A 72 38.71 11.33 -4.29
CA LEU A 72 38.28 12.72 -4.12
C LEU A 72 38.73 13.32 -2.77
N ALA A 73 38.76 12.52 -1.70
CA ALA A 73 39.20 12.98 -0.39
C ALA A 73 40.72 13.23 -0.32
N GLU A 74 41.52 12.54 -1.14
CA GLU A 74 42.97 12.72 -1.23
C GLU A 74 43.38 13.96 -2.06
N GLN A 75 42.43 14.59 -2.78
CA GLN A 75 42.69 15.80 -3.56
C GLN A 75 42.75 17.04 -2.66
N SER A 76 43.95 17.62 -2.53
CA SER A 76 44.25 18.79 -1.67
C SER A 76 43.43 20.07 -1.95
N ASN A 77 42.71 20.15 -3.07
CA ASN A 77 41.91 21.32 -3.46
C ASN A 77 40.44 21.22 -3.03
N TRP A 78 40.04 20.13 -2.36
CA TRP A 78 38.64 19.89 -1.99
C TRP A 78 38.17 20.74 -0.80
N ASP A 79 39.07 21.37 -0.03
CA ASP A 79 38.72 22.23 1.10
C ASP A 79 38.03 23.55 0.69
N ASN A 80 38.15 23.96 -0.59
CA ASN A 80 37.52 25.18 -1.10
C ASN A 80 36.09 24.93 -1.62
N SER A 81 35.09 25.52 -0.95
CA SER A 81 33.67 25.37 -1.29
C SER A 81 33.32 25.70 -2.76
N ALA A 82 33.88 26.77 -3.32
CA ALA A 82 33.63 27.14 -4.72
C ALA A 82 34.20 26.12 -5.71
N THR A 83 35.34 25.50 -5.37
CA THR A 83 35.93 24.41 -6.15
C THR A 83 35.05 23.16 -6.09
N ARG A 84 34.55 22.79 -4.90
CA ARG A 84 33.65 21.64 -4.71
C ARG A 84 32.41 21.74 -5.60
N ILE A 85 31.73 22.88 -5.58
CA ILE A 85 30.53 23.14 -6.39
C ILE A 85 30.84 23.02 -7.88
N ARG A 86 31.93 23.63 -8.36
CA ARG A 86 32.34 23.53 -9.78
C ARG A 86 32.60 22.09 -10.20
N VAL A 87 33.27 21.30 -9.36
CA VAL A 87 33.55 19.89 -9.65
C VAL A 87 32.27 19.05 -9.68
N LEU A 88 31.37 19.28 -8.73
CA LEU A 88 30.05 18.64 -8.66
C LEU A 88 29.24 18.91 -9.93
N GLN A 89 29.12 20.18 -10.32
CA GLN A 89 28.39 20.61 -11.52
C GLN A 89 29.00 20.05 -12.81
N ALA A 90 30.34 20.05 -12.92
CA ALA A 90 31.03 19.47 -14.06
C ALA A 90 30.81 17.94 -14.16
N ALA A 91 30.82 17.24 -13.03
CA ALA A 91 30.54 15.81 -12.98
C ALA A 91 29.10 15.51 -13.41
N ALA A 92 28.11 16.26 -12.93
CA ALA A 92 26.71 16.13 -13.34
C ALA A 92 26.54 16.36 -14.85
N LYS A 93 27.18 17.40 -15.42
CA LYS A 93 27.14 17.66 -16.87
C LYS A 93 27.75 16.50 -17.68
N LYS A 94 28.90 15.98 -17.24
CA LYS A 94 29.56 14.84 -17.90
C LYS A 94 28.70 13.58 -17.83
N MET A 95 28.06 13.31 -16.69
CA MET A 95 27.09 12.24 -16.54
C MET A 95 25.96 12.40 -17.56
N ASN A 96 25.32 13.57 -17.62
CA ASN A 96 24.22 13.82 -18.56
C ASN A 96 24.61 13.59 -20.03
N GLN A 97 25.82 14.00 -20.42
CA GLN A 97 26.35 13.81 -21.76
C GLN A 97 26.68 12.35 -22.10
N SER A 98 27.04 11.56 -21.08
CA SER A 98 27.46 10.16 -21.26
C SER A 98 26.29 9.18 -21.36
N VAL A 99 25.19 9.44 -20.65
CA VAL A 99 24.06 8.50 -20.58
C VAL A 99 23.28 8.56 -21.90
N PRO A 100 23.00 7.41 -22.54
CA PRO A 100 22.29 7.38 -23.81
C PRO A 100 20.91 8.06 -23.72
N SER A 101 20.50 8.69 -24.82
CA SER A 101 19.26 9.47 -24.91
C SER A 101 18.44 9.02 -26.12
N THR A 102 17.14 8.85 -25.93
CA THR A 102 16.19 8.77 -27.04
C THR A 102 15.87 10.21 -27.47
N ASN A 103 16.39 10.63 -28.62
CA ASN A 103 16.24 11.98 -29.13
C ASN A 103 14.75 12.39 -29.24
N GLN A 104 14.29 13.18 -28.28
CA GLN A 104 13.14 14.08 -28.48
C GLN A 104 13.67 15.50 -28.28
N GLU A 105 13.71 16.27 -29.37
CA GLU A 105 14.21 17.64 -29.35
C GLU A 105 13.37 18.52 -28.42
N GLY A 106 14.03 19.31 -27.58
CA GLY A 106 13.40 20.42 -26.85
C GLY A 106 13.03 20.18 -25.38
N VAL A 107 13.19 18.96 -24.83
CA VAL A 107 12.93 18.69 -23.40
C VAL A 107 14.21 18.22 -22.72
N ALA A 108 14.60 18.88 -21.63
CA ALA A 108 15.69 18.38 -20.77
C ALA A 108 15.31 16.99 -20.24
N GLN A 109 16.00 15.95 -20.71
CA GLN A 109 15.63 14.57 -20.40
C GLN A 109 16.30 14.12 -19.10
N LEU A 110 15.50 13.65 -18.14
CA LEU A 110 16.00 12.97 -16.95
C LEU A 110 16.83 11.73 -17.36
N LYS A 111 18.05 11.61 -16.83
CA LYS A 111 18.99 10.50 -17.09
C LYS A 111 19.23 9.64 -15.87
N VAL A 112 19.42 10.27 -14.71
CA VAL A 112 19.71 9.59 -13.46
C VAL A 112 18.72 10.02 -12.40
N LEU A 113 18.06 9.04 -11.79
CA LEU A 113 17.21 9.21 -10.62
C LEU A 113 17.96 8.65 -9.40
N LEU A 114 18.20 9.49 -8.39
CA LEU A 114 18.65 9.04 -7.08
C LEU A 114 17.43 8.88 -6.16
N ALA A 115 16.99 7.65 -5.96
CA ALA A 115 15.96 7.33 -4.98
C ALA A 115 16.62 6.96 -3.63
N ILE A 116 16.22 7.66 -2.56
CA ILE A 116 16.70 7.41 -1.20
C ILE A 116 15.52 6.91 -0.39
N ASP A 117 15.57 5.64 -0.03
CA ASP A 117 14.55 5.00 0.80
C ASP A 117 14.82 5.18 2.29
N GLU A 118 13.75 5.14 3.08
CA GLU A 118 13.77 5.40 4.53
C GLU A 118 14.49 6.71 4.89
N ALA A 119 14.15 7.77 4.16
CA ALA A 119 14.78 9.08 4.26
C ALA A 119 14.65 9.74 5.66
N ARG A 120 13.81 9.22 6.57
CA ARG A 120 13.58 9.72 7.94
C ARG A 120 14.84 9.70 8.76
N ASN A 121 15.72 8.74 8.48
CA ASN A 121 17.01 8.62 9.13
C ASN A 121 17.89 9.85 8.88
N LEU A 122 17.64 10.61 7.80
CA LEU A 122 18.31 11.88 7.51
C LEU A 122 17.67 13.06 8.24
N VAL A 123 16.41 12.95 8.67
CA VAL A 123 15.72 14.03 9.39
C VAL A 123 15.95 13.92 10.90
N GLU A 124 16.02 12.70 11.44
CA GLU A 124 16.23 12.43 12.87
C GLU A 124 17.64 12.80 13.35
N GLN A 125 18.60 12.95 12.44
CA GLN A 125 19.99 13.30 12.73
C GLN A 125 20.26 14.76 12.41
N THR A 126 20.92 15.47 13.34
CA THR A 126 21.34 16.87 13.17
C THR A 126 22.86 17.01 13.30
N ASP A 127 23.40 18.08 12.72
CA ASP A 127 24.78 18.49 12.96
C ASP A 127 24.91 19.31 14.26
N ASP A 128 26.12 19.83 14.50
CA ASP A 128 26.44 20.69 15.66
C ASP A 128 25.64 22.02 15.68
N GLU A 129 25.10 22.43 14.53
CA GLU A 129 24.29 23.64 14.35
C GLU A 129 22.78 23.35 14.39
N GLU A 130 22.40 22.15 14.84
CA GLU A 130 21.02 21.65 14.89
C GLU A 130 20.32 21.59 13.51
N VAL A 131 21.11 21.55 12.43
CA VAL A 131 20.60 21.38 11.07
C VAL A 131 20.48 19.90 10.73
N SER A 132 19.28 19.45 10.36
CA SER A 132 19.07 18.06 9.97
C SER A 132 19.94 17.66 8.76
N TYR A 133 20.42 16.41 8.74
CA TYR A 133 21.22 15.88 7.63
C TYR A 133 20.49 15.95 6.28
N PHE A 134 19.17 15.79 6.31
CA PHE A 134 18.30 15.97 5.15
C PHE A 134 18.40 17.38 4.55
N ARG A 135 18.37 18.43 5.39
CA ARG A 135 18.52 19.83 4.95
C ARG A 135 19.90 20.09 4.36
N LEU A 136 20.95 19.58 5.00
CA LEU A 136 22.32 19.67 4.46
C LEU A 136 22.41 19.03 3.08
N PHE A 137 21.74 17.88 2.87
CA PHE A 137 21.71 17.23 1.57
C PHE A 137 20.92 18.05 0.53
N ARG A 138 19.76 18.60 0.90
CA ARG A 138 18.97 19.51 0.04
C ARG A 138 19.82 20.70 -0.45
N TRP A 139 20.63 21.28 0.42
CA TRP A 139 21.52 22.39 0.04
C TRP A 139 22.52 21.97 -1.04
N VAL A 140 23.17 20.81 -0.89
CA VAL A 140 24.10 20.31 -1.92
C VAL A 140 23.38 19.96 -3.23
N LEU A 141 22.15 19.44 -3.16
CA LEU A 141 21.32 19.16 -4.33
C LEU A 141 20.92 20.44 -5.09
N ALA A 142 20.68 21.55 -4.38
CA ALA A 142 20.35 22.85 -4.97
C ALA A 142 21.49 23.46 -5.80
N GLU A 143 22.73 23.01 -5.58
CA GLU A 143 23.90 23.43 -6.38
C GLU A 143 23.95 22.78 -7.77
N LEU A 144 23.11 21.78 -8.05
CA LEU A 144 23.09 21.09 -9.32
C LEU A 144 22.33 21.88 -10.39
N PRO A 145 22.84 21.92 -11.64
CA PRO A 145 22.16 22.62 -12.72
C PRO A 145 20.90 21.85 -13.14
N ILE A 146 19.81 22.58 -13.46
CA ILE A 146 18.55 22.01 -13.97
C ILE A 146 18.80 21.19 -15.25
N SER A 147 19.75 21.60 -16.09
CA SER A 147 20.17 20.88 -17.29
C SER A 147 21.08 19.67 -17.02
N GLY A 148 21.23 19.26 -15.76
CA GLY A 148 22.11 18.16 -15.34
C GLY A 148 21.54 16.76 -15.57
N GLY A 149 20.31 16.64 -16.08
CA GLY A 149 19.68 15.34 -16.33
C GLY A 149 19.53 14.48 -15.07
N PHE A 150 19.44 15.11 -13.90
CA PHE A 150 19.44 14.45 -12.60
C PHE A 150 18.22 14.86 -11.79
N PHE A 151 17.65 13.90 -11.07
CA PHE A 151 16.57 14.14 -10.12
C PHE A 151 16.76 13.26 -8.88
N SER A 152 16.40 13.78 -7.70
CA SER A 152 16.45 13.03 -6.45
C SER A 152 15.05 12.87 -5.87
N VAL A 153 14.70 11.66 -5.45
CA VAL A 153 13.45 11.35 -4.76
C VAL A 153 13.80 10.80 -3.39
N PHE A 154 13.14 11.32 -2.37
CA PHE A 154 13.21 10.83 -1.01
C PHE A 154 11.91 10.09 -0.71
N THR A 155 12.00 8.79 -0.48
CA THR A 155 10.86 7.97 -0.10
C THR A 155 10.89 7.70 1.39
N ASP A 156 9.73 7.82 1.99
CA ASP A 156 9.53 7.39 3.36
C ASP A 156 8.08 6.98 3.57
N THR A 157 7.86 6.11 4.56
CA THR A 157 6.53 5.87 5.10
C THR A 157 6.20 6.84 6.26
N THR A 158 6.99 7.88 6.52
CA THR A 158 6.79 8.74 7.70
C THR A 158 5.41 9.35 7.81
N SER A 159 5.07 9.56 9.07
CA SER A 159 3.81 10.12 9.53
C SER A 159 3.81 11.68 9.47
N ARG A 160 4.98 12.32 9.30
CA ARG A 160 5.16 13.78 9.36
C ARG A 160 5.79 14.34 8.08
N LEU A 161 4.98 14.54 7.04
CA LEU A 161 5.42 15.17 5.78
C LEU A 161 6.07 16.54 5.97
N ALA A 162 5.60 17.31 6.97
CA ALA A 162 6.18 18.59 7.36
C ALA A 162 7.68 18.51 7.72
N ASN A 163 8.18 17.34 8.13
CA ASN A 163 9.60 17.14 8.45
C ASN A 163 10.49 17.19 7.18
N PHE A 164 9.97 16.72 6.03
CA PHE A 164 10.68 16.74 4.75
C PHE A 164 10.36 17.99 3.95
N SER A 165 9.14 18.49 4.10
CA SER A 165 8.66 19.65 3.38
C SER A 165 7.61 20.37 4.23
N PRO A 166 8.03 21.28 5.12
CA PRO A 166 7.09 22.12 5.84
C PRO A 166 6.34 23.04 4.88
N ALA A 167 5.31 23.72 5.38
CA ALA A 167 4.69 24.83 4.67
C ALA A 167 5.75 25.87 4.31
N LEU A 168 5.59 26.58 3.19
CA LEU A 168 6.56 27.58 2.72
C LEU A 168 6.90 28.63 3.79
N ASP A 169 5.89 29.07 4.55
CA ASP A 169 6.03 30.05 5.63
C ASP A 169 6.87 29.52 6.81
N ASP A 170 6.94 28.19 6.95
CA ASP A 170 7.67 27.50 8.01
C ASP A 170 8.95 26.81 7.51
N ASP A 171 9.29 26.88 6.21
CA ASP A 171 10.51 26.27 5.67
C ASP A 171 11.73 27.11 6.07
N PRO A 172 12.57 26.68 7.02
CA PRO A 172 13.70 27.48 7.46
C PRO A 172 14.84 27.48 6.40
N SER A 173 14.69 26.76 5.29
CA SER A 173 15.53 26.86 4.10
C SER A 173 15.04 27.90 3.08
N ALA A 174 13.81 28.42 3.21
CA ALA A 174 13.34 29.59 2.48
C ALA A 174 13.97 30.86 3.06
N ARG A 175 15.27 31.05 2.81
CA ARG A 175 15.97 32.27 3.24
C ARG A 175 15.51 33.48 2.41
N PRO A 176 15.52 34.71 2.98
CA PRO A 176 15.11 35.95 2.28
C PRO A 176 15.89 36.24 0.99
N ASP A 177 17.06 35.60 0.85
CA ASP A 177 18.00 35.74 -0.26
C ASP A 177 17.43 35.19 -1.60
N GLY A 178 16.25 34.55 -1.58
CA GLY A 178 15.58 34.04 -2.78
C GLY A 178 16.24 32.81 -3.41
N HIS A 179 17.17 32.17 -2.70
CA HIS A 179 17.83 30.95 -3.13
C HIS A 179 17.01 29.73 -2.70
N GLY A 180 16.33 29.09 -3.66
CA GLY A 180 15.60 27.84 -3.47
C GLY A 180 14.65 27.59 -4.64
N ALA A 181 14.61 26.37 -5.14
CA ALA A 181 13.58 25.97 -6.09
C ALA A 181 12.32 25.55 -5.33
N GLU A 182 11.15 25.87 -5.88
CA GLU A 182 9.88 25.35 -5.39
C GLU A 182 9.91 23.81 -5.40
N LEU A 183 9.52 23.20 -4.28
CA LEU A 183 9.44 21.75 -4.21
C LEU A 183 8.23 21.27 -5.00
N PHE A 184 8.40 20.19 -5.76
CA PHE A 184 7.29 19.50 -6.38
C PHE A 184 6.22 19.13 -5.34
N GLU A 185 4.97 19.05 -5.80
CA GLU A 185 3.90 18.48 -5.00
C GLU A 185 4.26 17.04 -4.58
N PRO A 186 3.91 16.61 -3.35
CA PRO A 186 4.19 15.25 -2.90
C PRO A 186 3.61 14.21 -3.87
N ILE A 187 4.41 13.20 -4.21
CA ILE A 187 3.98 12.07 -5.03
C ILE A 187 3.51 10.96 -4.09
N TYR A 188 2.20 10.81 -3.92
CA TYR A 188 1.61 9.81 -3.01
C TYR A 188 0.62 8.85 -3.69
N GLN A 189 0.10 9.21 -4.87
CA GLN A 189 -0.79 8.35 -5.65
C GLN A 189 0.01 7.52 -6.64
N ILE A 190 0.39 6.32 -6.22
CA ILE A 190 1.02 5.33 -7.10
C ILE A 190 -0.03 4.24 -7.37
N PRO A 191 -0.53 4.09 -8.61
CA PRO A 191 -1.58 3.12 -8.93
C PRO A 191 -1.00 1.70 -9.01
N SER A 192 -0.66 1.14 -7.85
CA SER A 192 -0.05 -0.18 -7.73
C SER A 192 -0.98 -1.27 -7.21
N LEU A 193 -2.21 -0.93 -6.85
CA LEU A 193 -3.21 -1.91 -6.43
C LEU A 193 -3.63 -2.77 -7.64
N ASP A 194 -3.80 -4.05 -7.38
CA ASP A 194 -4.31 -5.04 -8.33
C ASP A 194 -3.45 -5.26 -9.60
N LEU A 195 -2.19 -4.79 -9.60
CA LEU A 195 -1.28 -4.90 -10.75
C LEU A 195 -1.07 -6.34 -11.24
N PHE A 196 -1.17 -7.31 -10.33
CA PHE A 196 -0.90 -8.72 -10.62
C PHE A 196 -2.16 -9.60 -10.51
N VAL A 197 -3.35 -9.00 -10.49
CA VAL A 197 -4.59 -9.78 -10.52
C VAL A 197 -4.66 -10.54 -11.86
N PRO A 198 -4.78 -11.88 -11.83
CA PRO A 198 -4.82 -12.70 -13.04
C PRO A 198 -6.13 -12.50 -13.80
N ALA A 199 -6.26 -13.19 -14.94
CA ALA A 199 -7.53 -13.23 -15.68
C ALA A 199 -8.70 -13.69 -14.79
N LEU A 200 -9.91 -13.26 -15.15
CA LEU A 200 -11.14 -13.56 -14.42
C LEU A 200 -11.27 -15.08 -14.17
N PRO A 201 -11.62 -15.51 -12.94
CA PRO A 201 -11.76 -16.92 -12.63
C PRO A 201 -12.90 -17.51 -13.46
N LYS A 202 -12.69 -18.72 -13.99
CA LYS A 202 -13.70 -19.43 -14.78
C LYS A 202 -14.54 -20.36 -13.94
N THR A 203 -14.00 -20.90 -12.85
CA THR A 203 -14.70 -21.88 -12.02
C THR A 203 -14.78 -21.43 -10.56
N TRP A 204 -15.65 -22.08 -9.78
CA TRP A 204 -15.75 -21.81 -8.34
C TRP A 204 -14.47 -22.16 -7.58
N ARG A 205 -13.78 -23.24 -7.99
CA ARG A 205 -12.46 -23.61 -7.45
C ARG A 205 -11.44 -22.51 -7.73
N GLU A 206 -11.35 -22.07 -8.97
CA GLU A 206 -10.46 -20.99 -9.39
C GLU A 206 -10.75 -19.68 -8.65
N LEU A 207 -12.03 -19.38 -8.35
CA LEU A 207 -12.53 -18.22 -7.60
C LEU A 207 -12.18 -18.23 -6.10
N LEU A 208 -11.91 -19.40 -5.52
CA LEU A 208 -11.49 -19.50 -4.12
C LEU A 208 -9.99 -19.84 -3.95
N SER A 209 -9.25 -19.95 -5.07
CA SER A 209 -7.82 -20.25 -5.02
C SER A 209 -7.02 -19.16 -4.26
N PRO A 210 -6.20 -19.54 -3.26
CA PRO A 210 -5.39 -18.58 -2.53
C PRO A 210 -4.42 -17.79 -3.40
N GLY A 211 -3.84 -18.42 -4.43
CA GLY A 211 -2.89 -17.78 -5.34
C GLY A 211 -3.45 -16.53 -6.02
N ARG A 212 -4.70 -16.56 -6.49
CA ARG A 212 -5.39 -15.38 -7.03
C ARG A 212 -5.83 -14.46 -5.91
N LEU A 213 -6.46 -14.97 -4.85
CA LEU A 213 -7.01 -14.11 -3.80
C LEU A 213 -5.93 -13.23 -3.13
N LEU A 214 -4.71 -13.73 -3.01
CA LEU A 214 -3.58 -12.98 -2.46
C LEU A 214 -2.99 -11.92 -3.42
N THR A 215 -3.43 -11.87 -4.69
CA THR A 215 -3.04 -10.84 -5.67
C THR A 215 -3.96 -9.61 -5.65
N TYR A 216 -5.14 -9.68 -5.04
CA TYR A 216 -6.02 -8.51 -4.87
C TYR A 216 -5.46 -7.58 -3.81
N GLY A 217 -5.08 -6.37 -4.21
CA GLY A 217 -4.44 -5.36 -3.39
C GLY A 217 -2.98 -5.09 -3.78
N GLY A 218 -2.13 -4.84 -2.78
CA GLY A 218 -0.72 -4.56 -3.02
C GLY A 218 0.04 -5.76 -3.63
N PRO A 219 1.03 -5.51 -4.50
CA PRO A 219 1.68 -6.54 -5.33
C PRO A 219 2.48 -7.60 -4.56
N PHE A 220 2.77 -7.35 -3.27
CA PHE A 220 3.68 -8.15 -2.47
C PHE A 220 3.17 -9.56 -2.17
N TYR A 221 1.91 -9.70 -1.73
CA TYR A 221 1.43 -10.94 -1.10
C TYR A 221 1.27 -12.10 -2.10
N GLY A 222 0.71 -11.83 -3.27
CA GLY A 222 0.59 -12.82 -4.34
C GLY A 222 1.95 -13.34 -4.79
N LEU A 223 2.90 -12.44 -5.06
CA LEU A 223 4.27 -12.80 -5.47
C LEU A 223 5.01 -13.58 -4.38
N TYR A 224 4.87 -13.16 -3.12
CA TYR A 224 5.48 -13.85 -1.99
C TYR A 224 4.95 -15.27 -1.85
N TYR A 225 3.62 -15.45 -1.91
CA TYR A 225 2.97 -16.75 -1.82
C TYR A 225 3.36 -17.66 -2.99
N GLU A 226 3.36 -17.15 -4.22
CA GLU A 226 3.77 -17.90 -5.41
C GLU A 226 5.22 -18.40 -5.28
N HIS A 227 6.14 -17.52 -4.89
CA HIS A 227 7.54 -17.88 -4.71
C HIS A 227 7.75 -18.88 -3.56
N ALA A 228 7.06 -18.70 -2.43
CA ALA A 228 7.09 -19.64 -1.31
C ALA A 228 6.53 -21.02 -1.69
N THR A 229 5.52 -21.06 -2.57
CA THR A 229 4.92 -22.29 -3.08
C THR A 229 5.89 -23.01 -4.01
N LYS A 230 6.52 -22.29 -4.95
CA LYS A 230 7.56 -22.82 -5.83
C LYS A 230 8.75 -23.41 -5.08
N LYS A 231 9.12 -22.83 -3.93
CA LYS A 231 10.19 -23.36 -3.07
C LYS A 231 9.80 -24.60 -2.26
N GLY A 232 8.52 -25.00 -2.25
CA GLY A 232 8.05 -26.19 -1.53
C GLY A 232 8.12 -26.06 -0.01
N GLY A 233 7.94 -24.85 0.54
CA GLY A 233 7.83 -24.65 2.00
C GLY A 233 6.64 -25.39 2.62
N ALA A 234 6.51 -25.33 3.95
CA ALA A 234 5.28 -25.72 4.64
C ALA A 234 4.52 -24.45 5.08
N ASN A 235 3.19 -24.53 5.16
CA ASN A 235 2.31 -23.47 5.67
C ASN A 235 2.48 -22.11 4.98
N GLN A 236 2.71 -22.10 3.66
CA GLN A 236 2.95 -20.88 2.88
C GLN A 236 1.80 -19.87 3.02
N LEU A 237 0.57 -20.38 3.02
CA LEU A 237 -0.63 -19.57 3.15
C LEU A 237 -0.69 -18.89 4.52
N GLU A 238 -0.54 -19.66 5.59
CA GLU A 238 -0.54 -19.16 6.96
C GLU A 238 0.60 -18.18 7.20
N ASN A 239 1.79 -18.46 6.66
CA ASN A 239 2.95 -17.56 6.76
C ASN A 239 2.69 -16.23 6.04
N THR A 240 2.10 -16.28 4.83
CA THR A 240 1.77 -15.06 4.07
C THR A 240 0.73 -14.20 4.81
N LEU A 241 -0.32 -14.81 5.33
CA LEU A 241 -1.35 -14.11 6.12
C LEU A 241 -0.80 -13.63 7.48
N CYS A 242 0.13 -14.36 8.08
CA CYS A 242 0.85 -13.93 9.28
C CYS A 242 1.64 -12.66 9.02
N ILE A 243 2.40 -12.60 7.91
CA ILE A 243 3.13 -11.40 7.48
C ILE A 243 2.16 -10.23 7.27
N ALA A 244 1.04 -10.46 6.57
CA ALA A 244 0.01 -9.44 6.37
C ALA A 244 -0.51 -8.88 7.71
N GLY A 245 -0.87 -9.76 8.66
CA GLY A 245 -1.38 -9.35 9.97
C GLY A 245 -0.35 -8.63 10.85
N LEU A 246 0.90 -9.11 10.86
CA LEU A 246 1.99 -8.47 11.60
C LEU A 246 2.35 -7.10 11.02
N LYS A 247 2.32 -6.97 9.69
CA LYS A 247 2.50 -5.69 8.99
C LYS A 247 1.36 -4.71 9.30
N LEU A 248 0.10 -5.17 9.23
CA LEU A 248 -1.07 -4.36 9.55
C LEU A 248 -1.03 -3.84 11.01
N LEU A 249 -0.52 -4.65 11.94
CA LEU A 249 -0.45 -4.30 13.35
C LEU A 249 0.85 -3.58 13.76
N CYS A 250 1.82 -3.44 12.85
CA CYS A 250 3.17 -2.93 13.14
C CYS A 250 3.87 -3.68 14.29
N ARG A 251 3.82 -5.02 14.33
CA ARG A 251 4.43 -5.80 15.41
C ARG A 251 5.21 -6.99 14.88
N SER A 252 6.23 -7.41 15.63
CA SER A 252 6.94 -8.67 15.39
C SER A 252 6.15 -9.90 15.87
N LYS A 253 5.17 -9.71 16.77
CA LYS A 253 4.29 -10.75 17.31
C LYS A 253 2.88 -10.19 17.50
N PHE A 254 1.88 -11.06 17.35
CA PHE A 254 0.49 -10.68 17.56
C PHE A 254 0.24 -10.24 19.02
N PRO A 255 -0.34 -9.04 19.25
CA PRO A 255 -0.67 -8.57 20.58
C PRO A 255 -1.88 -9.31 21.16
N THR A 256 -2.05 -9.23 22.48
CA THR A 256 -3.32 -9.59 23.13
C THR A 256 -4.35 -8.48 22.95
N SER A 257 -5.64 -8.80 23.12
CA SER A 257 -6.73 -7.81 23.00
C SER A 257 -6.51 -6.54 23.82
N LYS A 258 -5.99 -6.67 25.05
CA LYS A 258 -5.73 -5.55 25.96
C LYS A 258 -4.61 -4.62 25.49
N MET A 259 -3.69 -5.12 24.66
CA MET A 259 -2.54 -4.38 24.15
C MET A 259 -2.83 -3.65 22.84
N LEU A 260 -4.02 -3.82 22.26
CA LEU A 260 -4.40 -3.15 21.03
C LEU A 260 -4.52 -1.64 21.23
N THR A 261 -3.74 -0.90 20.45
CA THR A 261 -3.82 0.55 20.34
C THR A 261 -5.01 0.97 19.48
N GLN A 262 -5.41 2.24 19.56
CA GLN A 262 -6.49 2.77 18.73
C GLN A 262 -6.17 2.64 17.23
N SER A 263 -4.96 3.00 16.79
CA SER A 263 -4.52 2.87 15.39
C SER A 263 -4.54 1.42 14.91
N GLN A 264 -4.12 0.46 15.73
CA GLN A 264 -4.21 -0.96 15.40
C GLN A 264 -5.66 -1.43 15.23
N ILE A 265 -6.58 -0.94 16.05
CA ILE A 265 -8.02 -1.26 15.94
C ILE A 265 -8.59 -0.67 14.65
N PHE A 266 -8.24 0.58 14.31
CA PHE A 266 -8.66 1.18 13.04
C PHE A 266 -8.03 0.51 11.83
N ALA A 267 -6.83 -0.07 11.96
CA ALA A 267 -6.22 -0.86 10.90
C ALA A 267 -6.99 -2.16 10.64
N LEU A 268 -7.33 -2.88 11.72
CA LEU A 268 -8.13 -4.10 11.65
C LEU A 268 -9.53 -3.83 11.08
N LEU A 269 -10.24 -2.86 11.63
CA LEU A 269 -11.60 -2.52 11.22
C LEU A 269 -11.62 -1.82 9.86
N GLY A 270 -10.66 -0.96 9.56
CA GLY A 270 -10.51 -0.29 8.27
C GLY A 270 -10.39 -1.31 7.14
N SER A 271 -9.55 -2.33 7.31
CA SER A 271 -9.34 -3.39 6.31
C SER A 271 -10.55 -4.31 6.08
N VAL A 272 -11.53 -4.32 6.99
CA VAL A 272 -12.63 -5.30 6.98
C VAL A 272 -13.98 -4.65 6.76
N ILE A 273 -14.25 -3.51 7.39
CA ILE A 273 -15.52 -2.80 7.28
C ILE A 273 -15.37 -1.41 6.66
N HIS A 274 -14.19 -0.98 6.22
CA HIS A 274 -13.95 0.35 5.62
C HIS A 274 -14.49 1.51 6.49
N THR A 275 -13.80 1.78 7.60
CA THR A 275 -14.16 2.87 8.54
C THR A 275 -13.87 4.26 7.94
N ARG A 276 -14.70 5.28 8.22
CA ARG A 276 -14.45 6.67 7.78
C ARG A 276 -13.94 7.51 8.93
N LEU A 277 -12.64 7.76 8.97
CA LEU A 277 -12.05 8.69 9.91
C LEU A 277 -12.35 10.14 9.51
N TYR A 278 -12.40 11.02 10.50
CA TYR A 278 -12.46 12.45 10.27
C TYR A 278 -11.18 12.94 9.59
N ASN A 279 -11.30 13.63 8.45
CA ASN A 279 -10.19 13.96 7.55
C ASN A 279 -9.01 14.68 8.21
N LYS A 280 -9.24 15.51 9.24
CA LYS A 280 -8.17 16.24 9.93
C LYS A 280 -7.67 15.52 11.19
N SER A 281 -8.01 14.25 11.36
CA SER A 281 -7.52 13.45 12.47
C SER A 281 -6.04 13.13 12.30
N SER A 282 -5.26 13.36 13.36
CA SER A 282 -3.84 12.98 13.40
C SER A 282 -3.62 11.46 13.32
N ILE A 283 -4.67 10.64 13.49
CA ILE A 283 -4.53 9.18 13.37
C ILE A 283 -4.19 8.73 11.95
N HIS A 284 -4.53 9.50 10.91
CA HIS A 284 -4.23 9.14 9.52
C HIS A 284 -2.73 8.96 9.30
N THR A 285 -1.95 9.85 9.88
CA THR A 285 -0.48 9.88 9.95
C THR A 285 0.09 8.57 10.50
N ASP A 286 -0.41 8.10 11.65
CA ASP A 286 0.03 6.83 12.25
C ASP A 286 -0.39 5.62 11.40
N LEU A 287 -1.58 5.67 10.80
CA LEU A 287 -2.12 4.56 10.02
C LEU A 287 -1.31 4.32 8.74
N VAL A 288 -0.90 5.39 8.06
CA VAL A 288 -0.04 5.29 6.87
C VAL A 288 1.35 4.79 7.26
N SER A 289 1.93 5.34 8.32
CA SER A 289 3.33 5.05 8.65
C SER A 289 3.58 3.68 9.26
N SER A 290 2.57 3.12 9.91
CA SER A 290 2.77 1.93 10.73
C SER A 290 1.73 0.84 10.47
N HIS A 291 0.59 1.16 9.85
CA HIS A 291 -0.52 0.24 9.77
C HIS A 291 -1.07 0.01 8.37
N ALA A 292 -0.24 0.18 7.34
CA ALA A 292 -0.55 -0.15 5.95
C ALA A 292 -1.78 0.56 5.35
N ALA A 293 -2.24 1.66 5.95
CA ALA A 293 -3.21 2.51 5.28
C ALA A 293 -2.57 3.17 4.06
N HIS A 294 -3.35 3.36 3.01
CA HIS A 294 -2.94 4.08 1.82
C HIS A 294 -3.10 5.58 2.04
N CYS A 295 -2.09 6.35 1.63
CA CYS A 295 -2.18 7.80 1.60
C CYS A 295 -3.07 8.21 0.41
N MET A 296 -4.25 8.73 0.70
CA MET A 296 -5.24 9.11 -0.32
C MET A 296 -5.12 10.57 -0.75
N PHE A 297 -4.61 11.41 0.16
CA PHE A 297 -4.47 12.83 -0.05
C PHE A 297 -3.43 13.39 0.91
N ILE A 298 -2.62 14.31 0.40
CA ILE A 298 -1.78 15.20 1.19
C ILE A 298 -2.27 16.61 0.94
N ASP A 299 -2.55 17.34 2.02
CA ASP A 299 -2.97 18.73 1.90
C ASP A 299 -1.89 19.61 1.23
N PRO A 300 -2.25 20.60 0.38
CA PRO A 300 -1.27 21.51 -0.23
C PRO A 300 -0.35 22.23 0.76
N THR A 301 -0.84 22.55 1.98
CA THR A 301 -0.02 23.12 3.06
C THR A 301 0.82 22.07 3.78
N ARG A 302 0.59 20.79 3.49
CA ARG A 302 1.29 19.61 4.03
C ARG A 302 1.09 19.43 5.54
N GLU A 303 0.04 20.05 6.09
CA GLU A 303 -0.31 20.00 7.52
C GLU A 303 -1.02 18.70 7.92
N PHE A 304 -1.77 18.08 7.02
CA PHE A 304 -2.47 16.82 7.31
C PHE A 304 -2.51 15.91 6.08
N ILE A 305 -2.76 14.63 6.36
CA ILE A 305 -2.99 13.61 5.35
C ILE A 305 -4.33 12.95 5.59
N ILE A 306 -4.93 12.47 4.50
CA ILE A 306 -6.08 11.58 4.57
C ILE A 306 -5.60 10.21 4.14
N SER A 307 -5.90 9.22 4.97
CA SER A 307 -5.59 7.82 4.71
C SER A 307 -6.84 6.97 4.63
N ASP A 308 -6.74 5.88 3.89
CA ASP A 308 -7.82 4.92 3.71
C ASP A 308 -7.30 3.49 3.63
N TYR A 309 -8.19 2.52 3.82
CA TYR A 309 -7.94 1.11 3.59
C TYR A 309 -8.69 0.67 2.33
N PRO A 310 -8.08 0.83 1.14
CA PRO A 310 -8.68 0.31 -0.09
C PRO A 310 -8.82 -1.21 -0.03
N SER A 311 -9.68 -1.72 -0.91
CA SER A 311 -9.96 -3.15 -1.10
C SER A 311 -8.67 -3.95 -1.23
N GLN A 312 -8.39 -4.81 -0.24
CA GLN A 312 -7.15 -5.58 -0.15
C GLN A 312 -7.42 -6.89 0.59
N PHE A 313 -7.66 -7.94 -0.19
CA PHE A 313 -8.04 -9.25 0.33
C PHE A 313 -7.04 -9.84 1.36
N PRO A 314 -5.70 -9.72 1.21
CA PRO A 314 -4.75 -10.21 2.21
C PRO A 314 -4.90 -9.55 3.58
N TYR A 315 -5.06 -8.21 3.61
CA TYR A 315 -5.22 -7.49 4.88
C TYR A 315 -6.58 -7.76 5.51
N ALA A 316 -7.65 -7.78 4.72
CA ALA A 316 -8.99 -8.19 5.18
C ALA A 316 -8.98 -9.58 5.83
N SER A 317 -8.34 -10.55 5.16
CA SER A 317 -8.22 -11.92 5.65
C SER A 317 -7.41 -12.01 6.92
N ALA A 318 -6.26 -11.32 6.98
CA ALA A 318 -5.40 -11.33 8.16
C ALA A 318 -6.03 -10.62 9.36
N ALA A 319 -6.73 -9.49 9.13
CA ALA A 319 -7.48 -8.77 10.16
C ALA A 319 -8.62 -9.63 10.71
N SER A 320 -9.41 -10.23 9.82
CA SER A 320 -10.48 -11.15 10.20
C SER A 320 -9.95 -12.36 10.97
N ALA A 321 -8.82 -12.93 10.54
CA ALA A 321 -8.17 -14.04 11.24
C ALA A 321 -7.77 -13.62 12.66
N PHE A 322 -7.21 -12.43 12.84
CA PHE A 322 -6.87 -11.91 14.16
C PHE A 322 -8.12 -11.71 15.04
N LEU A 323 -9.18 -11.08 14.51
CA LEU A 323 -10.43 -10.84 15.22
C LEU A 323 -11.08 -12.16 15.68
N ALA A 324 -11.07 -13.19 14.82
CA ALA A 324 -11.65 -14.50 15.12
C ALA A 324 -10.89 -15.33 16.17
N ARG A 325 -9.66 -14.94 16.57
CA ARG A 325 -8.87 -15.70 17.57
C ARG A 325 -9.48 -15.71 18.97
N SER A 326 -10.24 -14.67 19.32
CA SER A 326 -10.81 -14.51 20.65
C SER A 326 -11.97 -13.51 20.60
N HIS A 327 -13.08 -13.84 21.26
CA HIS A 327 -14.20 -12.90 21.44
C HIS A 327 -13.75 -11.57 22.07
N CYS A 328 -12.73 -11.59 22.93
CA CYS A 328 -12.15 -10.39 23.54
C CYS A 328 -11.57 -9.40 22.52
N ASN A 329 -11.16 -9.88 21.33
CA ASN A 329 -10.67 -9.00 20.26
C ASN A 329 -11.81 -8.19 19.66
N TRP A 330 -12.95 -8.85 19.38
CA TRP A 330 -14.17 -8.19 18.93
C TRP A 330 -14.68 -7.20 19.97
N ASP A 331 -14.79 -7.61 21.24
CA ASP A 331 -15.25 -6.75 22.33
C ASP A 331 -14.39 -5.48 22.42
N ARG A 332 -13.07 -5.61 22.36
CA ARG A 332 -12.16 -4.46 22.40
C ARG A 332 -12.35 -3.55 21.19
N CYS A 333 -12.44 -4.10 19.99
CA CYS A 333 -12.57 -3.31 18.76
C CYS A 333 -13.90 -2.55 18.72
N ILE A 334 -15.01 -3.20 19.08
CA ILE A 334 -16.34 -2.59 19.13
C ILE A 334 -16.39 -1.46 20.17
N ASN A 335 -15.84 -1.69 21.37
CA ASN A 335 -15.81 -0.67 22.42
C ASN A 335 -15.02 0.58 22.00
N VAL A 336 -13.84 0.39 21.39
CA VAL A 336 -13.04 1.53 20.91
C VAL A 336 -13.71 2.24 19.74
N LEU A 337 -14.35 1.50 18.83
CA LEU A 337 -15.12 2.10 17.73
C LEU A 337 -16.30 2.92 18.26
N ALA A 338 -17.05 2.40 19.23
CA ALA A 338 -18.17 3.12 19.86
C ALA A 338 -17.72 4.42 20.52
N LEU A 339 -16.60 4.40 21.26
CA LEU A 339 -16.00 5.60 21.84
C LEU A 339 -15.54 6.59 20.77
N ALA A 340 -14.98 6.11 19.66
CA ALA A 340 -14.57 6.96 18.55
C ALA A 340 -15.77 7.65 17.87
N VAL A 341 -16.91 6.95 17.74
CA VAL A 341 -18.17 7.56 17.27
C VAL A 341 -18.60 8.67 18.23
N GLN A 342 -18.61 8.40 19.54
CA GLN A 342 -19.02 9.38 20.57
C GLN A 342 -18.12 10.62 20.59
N ASN A 343 -16.82 10.46 20.34
CA ASN A 343 -15.84 11.54 20.35
C ASN A 343 -15.72 12.29 19.01
N GLY A 344 -16.53 11.95 17.99
CA GLY A 344 -16.48 12.61 16.68
C GLY A 344 -15.22 12.31 15.85
N LEU A 345 -14.52 11.21 16.15
CA LEU A 345 -13.33 10.77 15.38
C LEU A 345 -13.72 10.15 14.03
N LEU A 346 -14.99 9.76 13.89
CA LEU A 346 -15.55 9.16 12.69
C LEU A 346 -16.48 10.16 11.99
N ALA A 347 -16.63 10.01 10.67
CA ALA A 347 -17.52 10.88 9.91
C ALA A 347 -18.99 10.73 10.36
N ASN A 348 -19.71 11.87 10.37
CA ASN A 348 -21.11 11.93 10.78
C ASN A 348 -22.00 11.02 9.90
N GLY A 349 -22.93 10.31 10.53
CA GLY A 349 -23.95 9.49 9.86
C GLY A 349 -23.61 8.01 9.64
N ASP A 350 -22.38 7.59 9.91
CA ASP A 350 -21.90 6.24 9.56
C ASP A 350 -22.15 5.16 10.63
N ALA A 351 -22.57 5.51 11.85
CA ALA A 351 -22.57 4.58 12.99
C ALA A 351 -23.44 3.33 12.77
N GLY A 352 -24.67 3.51 12.26
CA GLY A 352 -25.57 2.40 11.96
C GLY A 352 -25.02 1.52 10.82
N GLU A 353 -24.50 2.15 9.76
CA GLU A 353 -23.91 1.47 8.60
C GLU A 353 -22.63 0.70 8.98
N MET A 354 -21.80 1.23 9.89
CA MET A 354 -20.65 0.51 10.46
C MET A 354 -21.10 -0.68 11.31
N ALA A 355 -22.13 -0.52 12.15
CA ALA A 355 -22.66 -1.60 12.98
C ALA A 355 -23.18 -2.76 12.11
N THR A 356 -23.89 -2.46 11.03
CA THR A 356 -24.38 -3.46 10.07
C THR A 356 -23.23 -4.25 9.45
N ARG A 357 -22.18 -3.57 8.96
CA ARG A 357 -21.00 -4.24 8.40
C ARG A 357 -20.28 -5.12 9.41
N LEU A 358 -20.15 -4.68 10.67
CA LEU A 358 -19.60 -5.50 11.76
C LEU A 358 -20.41 -6.79 11.96
N ILE A 359 -21.74 -6.69 12.00
CA ILE A 359 -22.64 -7.83 12.19
C ILE A 359 -22.51 -8.81 11.01
N LEU A 360 -22.49 -8.30 9.77
CA LEU A 360 -22.37 -9.14 8.57
C LEU A 360 -21.04 -9.89 8.52
N ILE A 361 -19.93 -9.22 8.82
CA ILE A 361 -18.60 -9.87 8.90
C ILE A 361 -18.57 -10.90 10.02
N TYR A 362 -19.08 -10.56 11.20
CA TYR A 362 -19.11 -11.48 12.32
C TYR A 362 -19.93 -12.72 11.99
N ALA A 363 -21.11 -12.55 11.37
CA ALA A 363 -21.95 -13.66 10.91
C ALA A 363 -21.24 -14.54 9.86
N MET A 364 -20.51 -13.95 8.91
CA MET A 364 -19.68 -14.72 7.97
C MET A 364 -18.64 -15.57 8.71
N GLN A 365 -17.94 -14.99 9.69
CA GLN A 365 -16.92 -15.71 10.47
C GLN A 365 -17.48 -16.85 11.33
N GLN A 366 -18.73 -16.75 11.78
CA GLN A 366 -19.39 -17.79 12.58
C GLN A 366 -20.10 -18.87 11.73
N THR A 367 -20.26 -18.64 10.43
CA THR A 367 -20.97 -19.56 9.54
C THR A 367 -20.07 -20.73 9.14
N ILE A 368 -20.68 -21.91 8.95
CA ILE A 368 -19.97 -23.11 8.54
C ILE A 368 -19.33 -22.90 7.16
N ILE A 369 -18.02 -23.16 7.08
CA ILE A 369 -17.22 -23.06 5.87
C ILE A 369 -17.66 -24.11 4.85
N LEU A 370 -17.85 -23.71 3.59
CA LEU A 370 -17.95 -24.65 2.49
C LEU A 370 -16.57 -25.06 2.00
N ASP A 371 -16.42 -26.36 1.76
CA ASP A 371 -15.25 -26.87 1.05
C ASP A 371 -15.18 -26.26 -0.35
N SER A 372 -14.03 -25.68 -0.65
CA SER A 372 -13.75 -25.05 -1.94
C SER A 372 -13.24 -26.05 -2.98
N GLY A 373 -12.88 -27.28 -2.56
CA GLY A 373 -12.20 -28.26 -3.40
C GLY A 373 -10.76 -27.88 -3.73
N ASN A 374 -10.21 -26.83 -3.10
CA ASN A 374 -8.80 -26.47 -3.15
C ASN A 374 -8.02 -27.21 -2.06
N GLU A 375 -6.74 -27.47 -2.31
CA GLU A 375 -5.83 -28.05 -1.31
C GLU A 375 -5.72 -27.17 -0.05
N PHE A 376 -5.78 -25.86 -0.22
CA PHE A 376 -5.74 -24.88 0.86
C PHE A 376 -6.95 -23.93 0.80
N THR A 377 -7.59 -23.70 1.94
CA THR A 377 -8.72 -22.78 2.09
C THR A 377 -8.37 -21.67 3.07
N ILE A 378 -8.59 -20.41 2.66
CA ILE A 378 -8.43 -19.24 3.54
C ILE A 378 -9.60 -19.22 4.53
N LYS A 379 -9.34 -19.56 5.79
CA LYS A 379 -10.38 -19.68 6.83
C LYS A 379 -11.22 -18.41 7.03
N GLN A 380 -10.69 -17.22 6.76
CA GLN A 380 -11.41 -15.95 6.90
C GLN A 380 -11.67 -15.25 5.55
N GLY A 381 -11.63 -16.03 4.48
CA GLY A 381 -11.91 -15.63 3.11
C GLY A 381 -12.58 -16.79 2.38
N HIS A 382 -13.62 -17.34 2.99
CA HIS A 382 -14.27 -18.57 2.57
C HIS A 382 -15.67 -18.32 2.04
N SER A 383 -16.17 -19.27 1.26
CA SER A 383 -17.56 -19.29 0.79
C SER A 383 -18.46 -20.02 1.77
N VAL A 384 -19.73 -19.59 1.88
CA VAL A 384 -20.76 -20.27 2.67
C VAL A 384 -22.07 -20.36 1.90
N ARG A 385 -22.97 -21.27 2.33
CA ARG A 385 -24.33 -21.33 1.75
C ARG A 385 -25.15 -20.17 2.31
N LEU A 386 -25.94 -19.55 1.45
CA LEU A 386 -26.86 -18.48 1.83
C LEU A 386 -27.77 -18.91 2.98
N ARG A 387 -28.32 -20.12 2.92
CA ARG A 387 -29.21 -20.63 3.97
C ARG A 387 -28.52 -20.72 5.34
N ASP A 388 -27.26 -21.16 5.36
CA ASP A 388 -26.52 -21.38 6.60
C ASP A 388 -26.12 -20.01 7.19
N PHE A 389 -25.69 -19.08 6.34
CA PHE A 389 -25.43 -17.70 6.73
C PHE A 389 -26.67 -16.98 7.28
N LEU A 390 -27.82 -17.12 6.63
CA LEU A 390 -29.07 -16.51 7.10
C LEU A 390 -29.51 -17.06 8.46
N ASN A 391 -29.29 -18.35 8.69
CA ASN A 391 -29.52 -18.97 10.00
C ASN A 391 -28.57 -18.38 11.06
N THR A 392 -27.27 -18.28 10.76
CA THR A 392 -26.28 -17.65 11.65
C THR A 392 -26.60 -16.18 11.95
N LEU A 393 -26.95 -15.40 10.92
CA LEU A 393 -27.20 -13.96 11.02
C LEU A 393 -28.45 -13.64 11.83
N THR A 394 -29.50 -14.45 11.69
CA THR A 394 -30.83 -14.12 12.25
C THR A 394 -31.23 -15.00 13.43
N GLY A 395 -30.60 -16.16 13.62
CA GLY A 395 -31.04 -17.20 14.54
C GLY A 395 -32.38 -17.86 14.15
N LYS A 396 -32.90 -17.57 12.95
CA LYS A 396 -34.19 -18.07 12.47
C LYS A 396 -34.01 -19.13 11.40
N ASN A 397 -35.01 -20.01 11.29
CA ASN A 397 -35.08 -20.94 10.18
C ASN A 397 -35.11 -20.16 8.84
N PRO A 398 -34.19 -20.41 7.90
CA PRO A 398 -34.16 -19.71 6.61
C PRO A 398 -35.47 -19.82 5.82
N LYS A 399 -36.23 -20.92 6.04
CA LYS A 399 -37.55 -21.12 5.43
C LYS A 399 -38.64 -20.18 5.96
N GLU A 400 -38.41 -19.48 7.06
CA GLU A 400 -39.33 -18.51 7.65
C GLU A 400 -38.97 -17.06 7.27
N ILE A 401 -37.75 -16.83 6.78
CA ILE A 401 -37.27 -15.51 6.38
C ILE A 401 -37.94 -15.09 5.08
N ARG A 402 -38.54 -13.89 5.05
CA ARG A 402 -39.08 -13.30 3.83
C ARG A 402 -37.93 -12.91 2.90
N LEU A 403 -37.89 -13.50 1.70
CA LEU A 403 -36.88 -13.20 0.67
C LEU A 403 -37.51 -12.30 -0.40
N GLY A 404 -36.66 -11.64 -1.20
CA GLY A 404 -37.11 -10.70 -2.24
C GLY A 404 -37.97 -11.33 -3.36
N THR A 405 -37.87 -12.65 -3.56
CA THR A 405 -38.72 -13.37 -4.51
C THR A 405 -40.01 -13.88 -3.87
N LYS A 406 -41.12 -13.71 -4.60
CA LYS A 406 -42.44 -14.24 -4.23
C LYS A 406 -42.72 -15.63 -4.82
N SER A 407 -41.92 -16.08 -5.80
CA SER A 407 -42.06 -17.41 -6.40
C SER A 407 -41.54 -18.50 -5.46
N PRO A 408 -42.31 -19.57 -5.20
CA PRO A 408 -41.84 -20.73 -4.46
C PRO A 408 -40.57 -21.36 -5.05
N GLU A 409 -40.49 -21.44 -6.39
CA GLU A 409 -39.36 -22.01 -7.13
C GLU A 409 -38.12 -21.13 -6.97
N GLY A 410 -38.25 -19.81 -7.14
CA GLY A 410 -37.14 -18.87 -6.94
C GLY A 410 -36.65 -18.87 -5.49
N ARG A 411 -37.57 -19.00 -4.53
CA ARG A 411 -37.22 -19.12 -3.10
C ARG A 411 -36.44 -20.39 -2.83
N LYS A 412 -36.91 -21.52 -3.35
CA LYS A 412 -36.24 -22.81 -3.23
C LYS A 412 -34.83 -22.73 -3.83
N ARG A 413 -34.73 -22.19 -5.05
CA ARG A 413 -33.47 -21.97 -5.76
C ARG A 413 -32.47 -21.16 -4.93
N LEU A 414 -32.87 -20.01 -4.37
CA LEU A 414 -32.00 -19.19 -3.53
C LEU A 414 -31.46 -19.94 -2.31
N LEU A 415 -32.30 -20.71 -1.63
CA LEU A 415 -31.90 -21.42 -0.40
C LEU A 415 -31.09 -22.69 -0.69
N ASP A 416 -31.35 -23.37 -1.80
CA ASP A 416 -30.69 -24.62 -2.17
C ASP A 416 -29.36 -24.37 -2.90
N GLU A 417 -29.32 -23.36 -3.78
CA GLU A 417 -28.17 -23.07 -4.67
C GLU A 417 -27.36 -21.84 -4.25
N GLY A 418 -27.89 -20.98 -3.39
CA GLY A 418 -27.24 -19.72 -3.05
C GLY A 418 -25.92 -19.91 -2.32
N ARG A 419 -24.85 -19.37 -2.89
CA ARG A 419 -23.52 -19.24 -2.28
C ARG A 419 -23.17 -17.77 -2.11
N ILE A 420 -22.50 -17.46 -1.01
CA ILE A 420 -21.99 -16.11 -0.74
C ILE A 420 -20.51 -16.20 -0.44
N PHE A 421 -19.78 -15.17 -0.85
CA PHE A 421 -18.35 -15.06 -0.62
C PHE A 421 -17.98 -13.59 -0.49
N PHE A 422 -17.61 -13.18 0.71
CA PHE A 422 -16.96 -11.90 0.98
C PHE A 422 -16.20 -11.96 2.32
N ASN A 423 -15.14 -11.15 2.44
CA ASN A 423 -14.41 -10.99 3.70
C ASN A 423 -14.20 -9.52 4.11
N HIS A 424 -14.60 -8.57 3.26
CA HIS A 424 -14.52 -7.16 3.56
C HIS A 424 -15.51 -6.32 2.77
N PHE A 425 -15.57 -5.03 3.11
CA PHE A 425 -16.39 -4.02 2.48
C PHE A 425 -15.56 -2.95 1.78
N THR A 426 -16.05 -2.41 0.67
CA THR A 426 -15.64 -1.11 0.11
C THR A 426 -16.85 -0.21 -0.10
N ARG A 427 -16.66 1.00 -0.64
CA ARG A 427 -17.73 1.95 -0.96
C ARG A 427 -17.89 2.14 -2.45
N ILE A 428 -19.15 2.26 -2.87
CA ILE A 428 -19.50 2.62 -4.24
C ILE A 428 -20.41 3.86 -4.28
N GLY A 429 -20.14 4.73 -5.25
CA GLY A 429 -20.93 5.94 -5.50
C GLY A 429 -22.03 5.77 -6.55
N TYR A 430 -22.26 4.54 -7.02
CA TYR A 430 -23.10 4.18 -8.16
C TYR A 430 -23.94 2.93 -7.87
N THR A 431 -24.90 2.62 -8.75
CA THR A 431 -25.67 1.37 -8.70
C THR A 431 -24.97 0.31 -9.55
N PRO A 432 -24.57 -0.84 -8.96
CA PRO A 432 -23.80 -1.84 -9.69
C PRO A 432 -24.67 -2.61 -10.70
N SER A 433 -24.09 -2.86 -11.86
CA SER A 433 -24.58 -3.78 -12.88
C SER A 433 -24.31 -5.24 -12.50
N ALA A 434 -24.93 -6.19 -13.21
CA ALA A 434 -24.65 -7.62 -13.02
C ALA A 434 -23.17 -7.97 -13.25
N LYS A 435 -22.49 -7.25 -14.14
CA LYS A 435 -21.05 -7.42 -14.39
C LYS A 435 -20.24 -6.98 -13.16
N GLU A 436 -20.54 -5.82 -12.59
CA GLU A 436 -19.86 -5.33 -11.38
C GLU A 436 -20.17 -6.21 -10.17
N LEU A 437 -21.37 -6.79 -10.06
CA LEU A 437 -21.66 -7.81 -9.05
C LEU A 437 -20.78 -9.06 -9.21
N MET A 438 -20.48 -9.48 -10.44
CA MET A 438 -19.52 -10.57 -10.66
C MET A 438 -18.09 -10.15 -10.27
N GLU A 439 -17.69 -8.91 -10.56
CA GLU A 439 -16.38 -8.37 -10.14
C GLU A 439 -16.25 -8.36 -8.61
N PHE A 440 -17.29 -7.93 -7.88
CA PHE A 440 -17.31 -8.00 -6.42
C PHE A 440 -17.19 -9.43 -5.90
N LEU A 441 -17.86 -10.39 -6.56
CA LEU A 441 -17.76 -11.81 -6.21
C LEU A 441 -16.33 -12.35 -6.46
N HIS A 442 -15.67 -11.96 -7.55
CA HIS A 442 -14.33 -12.44 -7.90
C HIS A 442 -13.27 -12.06 -6.86
N GLU A 443 -13.44 -10.90 -6.24
CA GLU A 443 -12.56 -10.38 -5.20
C GLU A 443 -12.96 -10.88 -3.80
N GLY A 444 -14.23 -11.21 -3.57
CA GLY A 444 -14.76 -11.50 -2.24
C GLY A 444 -15.12 -10.22 -1.49
N LEU A 445 -15.81 -9.33 -2.19
CA LEU A 445 -16.11 -7.97 -1.76
C LEU A 445 -17.62 -7.78 -1.53
N ALA A 446 -17.96 -7.22 -0.38
CA ALA A 446 -19.25 -6.59 -0.15
C ALA A 446 -19.12 -5.07 -0.30
N VAL A 447 -20.22 -4.35 -0.49
CA VAL A 447 -20.18 -2.91 -0.78
C VAL A 447 -21.16 -2.12 0.07
N GLN A 448 -20.70 -0.99 0.59
CA GLN A 448 -21.52 0.09 1.11
C GLN A 448 -21.96 0.96 -0.07
N CYS A 449 -23.27 1.14 -0.21
CA CYS A 449 -23.88 1.98 -1.24
C CYS A 449 -23.74 3.47 -0.90
N LYS A 450 -24.13 4.34 -1.84
CA LYS A 450 -24.00 5.79 -1.69
C LYS A 450 -24.80 6.30 -0.47
N PRO A 451 -24.17 7.01 0.47
CA PRO A 451 -24.84 7.53 1.66
C PRO A 451 -26.02 8.46 1.34
N GLY A 452 -27.08 8.37 2.15
CA GLY A 452 -28.21 9.30 2.11
C GLY A 452 -29.17 9.10 0.92
N GLN A 453 -28.98 8.07 0.10
CA GLN A 453 -29.96 7.71 -0.92
C GLN A 453 -31.11 6.90 -0.33
N HIS A 454 -32.30 7.02 -0.92
CA HIS A 454 -33.42 6.16 -0.58
C HIS A 454 -33.18 4.78 -1.19
N GLY A 455 -32.80 3.79 -0.39
CA GLY A 455 -32.54 2.45 -0.90
C GLY A 455 -31.76 1.58 0.08
N LEU A 456 -30.83 0.81 -0.48
CA LEU A 456 -29.94 -0.09 0.27
C LEU A 456 -28.74 0.69 0.79
N ASP A 457 -28.30 0.36 1.99
CA ASP A 457 -27.07 0.91 2.60
C ASP A 457 -25.88 0.00 2.35
N ASP A 458 -26.07 -1.32 2.43
CA ASP A 458 -25.04 -2.33 2.17
C ASP A 458 -25.55 -3.40 1.21
N LEU A 459 -24.63 -4.03 0.48
CA LEU A 459 -24.93 -5.07 -0.50
C LEU A 459 -23.83 -6.13 -0.51
N PHE A 460 -24.21 -7.40 -0.67
CA PHE A 460 -23.28 -8.48 -0.99
C PHE A 460 -23.87 -9.42 -2.05
N THR A 461 -22.98 -10.09 -2.77
CA THR A 461 -23.33 -10.94 -3.91
C THR A 461 -23.81 -12.32 -3.48
N ILE A 462 -24.80 -12.85 -4.20
CA ILE A 462 -25.25 -14.24 -4.10
C ILE A 462 -25.05 -14.88 -5.47
N TYR A 463 -24.26 -15.95 -5.53
CA TYR A 463 -24.12 -16.76 -6.73
C TYR A 463 -25.01 -18.00 -6.64
N LEU A 464 -25.83 -18.25 -7.66
CA LEU A 464 -26.71 -19.41 -7.75
C LEU A 464 -25.98 -20.55 -8.45
N THR A 465 -25.53 -21.54 -7.68
CA THR A 465 -24.79 -22.70 -8.21
C THR A 465 -25.75 -23.77 -8.77
N PRO A 466 -25.88 -23.93 -10.10
CA PRO A 466 -26.81 -24.92 -10.66
C PRO A 466 -26.39 -26.36 -10.33
N GLU A 467 -25.10 -26.58 -10.08
CA GLU A 467 -24.51 -27.88 -9.76
C GLU A 467 -23.68 -27.79 -8.47
N SER A 468 -23.46 -28.92 -7.80
CA SER A 468 -22.54 -28.97 -6.64
C SER A 468 -21.07 -29.05 -7.05
N ASP A 469 -20.78 -29.04 -8.36
CA ASP A 469 -19.45 -29.19 -8.92
C ASP A 469 -18.63 -27.88 -8.81
N PRO A 470 -17.49 -27.88 -8.08
CA PRO A 470 -16.62 -26.72 -7.99
C PRO A 470 -15.92 -26.35 -9.31
N ASP A 471 -15.92 -27.24 -10.31
CA ASP A 471 -15.36 -27.01 -11.65
C ASP A 471 -16.38 -26.47 -12.66
N HIS A 472 -17.63 -26.26 -12.23
CA HIS A 472 -18.64 -25.62 -13.06
C HIS A 472 -18.24 -24.19 -13.45
N GLU A 473 -18.48 -23.82 -14.71
CA GLU A 473 -18.12 -22.51 -15.26
C GLU A 473 -19.02 -21.41 -14.66
N LEU A 474 -18.43 -20.27 -14.33
CA LEU A 474 -19.13 -19.11 -13.79
C LEU A 474 -19.89 -18.39 -14.89
N ASP A 475 -21.20 -18.17 -14.69
CA ASP A 475 -22.07 -17.42 -15.60
C ASP A 475 -22.69 -16.21 -14.87
N HIS A 476 -22.56 -15.02 -15.47
CA HIS A 476 -23.20 -13.80 -14.99
C HIS A 476 -24.72 -13.91 -14.87
N LYS A 477 -25.38 -14.83 -15.59
CA LYS A 477 -26.82 -15.09 -15.43
C LYS A 477 -27.20 -15.68 -14.07
N ASN A 478 -26.22 -16.23 -13.35
CA ASN A 478 -26.41 -16.84 -12.04
C ASN A 478 -26.11 -15.88 -10.88
N ILE A 479 -25.72 -14.63 -11.16
CA ILE A 479 -25.47 -13.63 -10.11
C ILE A 479 -26.76 -12.93 -9.68
N THR A 480 -26.90 -12.77 -8.37
CA THR A 480 -27.91 -11.92 -7.74
C THR A 480 -27.28 -11.30 -6.48
N PHE A 481 -28.07 -10.62 -5.66
CA PHE A 481 -27.54 -9.91 -4.49
C PHE A 481 -28.50 -9.92 -3.31
N CYS A 482 -27.94 -9.69 -2.12
CA CYS A 482 -28.68 -9.34 -0.93
C CYS A 482 -28.39 -7.87 -0.60
N GLY A 483 -29.46 -7.08 -0.40
CA GLY A 483 -29.38 -5.71 0.06
C GLY A 483 -29.77 -5.59 1.53
N VAL A 484 -29.05 -4.77 2.28
CA VAL A 484 -29.35 -4.43 3.67
C VAL A 484 -29.68 -2.95 3.76
N GLN A 485 -30.74 -2.63 4.51
CA GLN A 485 -31.19 -1.27 4.75
C GLN A 485 -31.34 -1.04 6.25
N ASN A 486 -30.70 0.01 6.73
CA ASN A 486 -30.79 0.50 8.10
C ASN A 486 -32.04 1.36 8.23
N GLN A 487 -32.95 0.97 9.12
CA GLN A 487 -34.07 1.84 9.46
C GLN A 487 -33.54 2.99 10.32
N LYS A 488 -33.44 4.18 9.73
CA LYS A 488 -33.20 5.40 10.51
C LYS A 488 -34.43 5.65 11.37
N SER A 489 -34.36 5.29 12.65
CA SER A 489 -35.31 5.80 13.64
C SER A 489 -35.23 7.32 13.59
N ARG A 490 -36.33 7.98 13.22
CA ARG A 490 -36.49 9.42 13.40
C ARG A 490 -36.31 9.68 14.89
N GLY A 491 -35.15 10.20 15.27
CA GLY A 491 -34.89 10.75 16.59
C GLY A 491 -35.67 12.05 16.78
#